data_AF-A0A1G3X3A2-F1
#
_entry.id   AF-A0A1G3X3A2-F1
#
_cell.length_a   1.000
_cell.length_b   1.000
_cell.length_c   1.000
_cell.angle_alpha   90.00
_cell.angle_beta   90.00
_cell.angle_gamma   90.00
#
_symmetry.space_group_name_H-M   'P 1'
#
loop_
_entity.id
_entity.type
_entity.pdbx_description
1 polymer ?
#
loop_
_entity_poly.entity_id
_entity_poly.type
_entity_poly.pdbx_seq_one_letter_code
_entity_poly.pdbx_strand_id
1 'polypeptide(L)'
;MKDKNQLDIKILCTKEELLEHIWEYRHKDDYIRVGRHDDYDVCLELTWQQHSEPFVEYLYLANIIDNQLIGKIVKPQKKMIEKGKDKLPFLVKLQIVGMLLLGLLILYGLPFLIIYSLSDRLFLSLGLGVIPLIGFIIFIVVSDGDHISVHKRNIIKVINELGNQ
;
A
#
# COMPACT_ATOMS: atom_id res chain seq x y z
N MET A 1 -17.82 7.11 15.53
CA MET A 1 -16.48 7.23 14.94
C MET A 1 -16.66 7.41 13.44
N LYS A 2 -16.07 8.45 12.81
CA LYS A 2 -16.11 8.57 11.35
C LYS A 2 -15.34 7.40 10.75
N ASP A 3 -15.91 6.74 9.73
CA ASP A 3 -15.23 5.67 9.03
C ASP A 3 -13.93 6.22 8.42
N LYS A 4 -12.79 5.67 8.83
CA LYS A 4 -11.47 6.11 8.36
C LYS A 4 -11.27 5.88 6.86
N ASN A 5 -12.10 5.07 6.22
CA ASN A 5 -12.05 4.76 4.80
C ASN A 5 -12.99 5.64 3.96
N GLN A 6 -13.94 6.33 4.58
CA GLN A 6 -14.87 7.22 3.89
C GLN A 6 -14.17 8.52 3.48
N LEU A 7 -14.43 8.96 2.25
CA LEU A 7 -13.94 10.21 1.71
C LEU A 7 -15.03 10.85 0.85
N ASP A 8 -15.50 12.00 1.32
CA ASP A 8 -16.51 12.80 0.64
C ASP A 8 -15.86 14.11 0.18
N ILE A 9 -16.01 14.46 -1.09
CA ILE A 9 -15.36 15.61 -1.72
C ILE A 9 -16.42 16.48 -2.39
N LYS A 10 -16.43 17.78 -2.11
CA LYS A 10 -17.29 18.72 -2.83
C LYS A 10 -16.73 18.96 -4.23
N ILE A 11 -17.55 18.82 -5.26
CA ILE A 11 -17.14 19.07 -6.64
C ILE A 11 -17.53 20.52 -7.03
N LEU A 12 -16.67 21.16 -7.81
CA LEU A 12 -16.81 22.58 -8.20
C LEU A 12 -17.45 22.75 -9.59
N CYS A 13 -17.42 21.71 -10.41
CA CYS A 13 -18.00 21.65 -11.75
C CYS A 13 -19.24 20.73 -11.79
N THR A 14 -19.89 20.64 -12.95
CA THR A 14 -21.03 19.73 -13.17
C THR A 14 -20.59 18.26 -13.14
N LYS A 15 -21.55 17.35 -12.96
CA LYS A 15 -21.28 15.90 -12.96
C LYS A 15 -20.64 15.47 -14.29
N GLU A 16 -21.17 15.97 -15.39
CA GLU A 16 -20.76 15.62 -16.74
C GLU A 16 -19.32 16.09 -17.01
N GLU A 17 -19.01 17.35 -16.71
CA GLU A 17 -17.66 17.93 -16.86
C GLU A 17 -16.64 17.16 -16.01
N LEU A 18 -16.98 16.84 -14.76
CA LEU A 18 -16.07 16.10 -13.89
C LEU A 18 -15.76 14.70 -14.43
N LEU A 19 -16.78 13.99 -14.92
CA LEU A 19 -16.59 12.66 -15.49
C LEU A 19 -15.72 12.73 -16.74
N GLU A 20 -15.95 13.70 -17.62
CA GLU A 20 -15.11 13.93 -18.80
C GLU A 20 -13.65 14.19 -18.41
N HIS A 21 -13.41 15.12 -17.48
CA HIS A 21 -12.07 15.44 -16.99
C HIS A 21 -11.38 14.23 -16.33
N ILE A 22 -12.12 13.40 -15.59
CA ILE A 22 -11.59 12.16 -15.00
C ILE A 22 -11.21 11.16 -16.09
N TRP A 23 -12.02 11.00 -17.16
CA TRP A 23 -11.70 10.06 -18.23
C TRP A 23 -10.48 10.48 -19.06
N GLU A 24 -10.30 11.78 -19.24
CA GLU A 24 -9.16 12.35 -19.97
C GLU A 24 -7.90 12.47 -19.11
N TYR A 25 -8.03 12.36 -17.78
CA TYR A 25 -6.93 12.48 -16.86
C TYR A 25 -5.85 11.44 -17.11
N ARG A 26 -4.72 11.93 -17.64
CA ARG A 26 -3.46 11.19 -17.76
C ARG A 26 -2.45 11.86 -16.85
N HIS A 27 -2.34 11.38 -15.61
CA HIS A 27 -1.38 11.95 -14.69
C HIS A 27 0.06 11.62 -15.05
N LYS A 28 0.99 12.52 -14.70
CA LYS A 28 2.43 12.34 -14.87
C LYS A 28 3.09 11.55 -13.73
N ASP A 29 2.41 11.47 -12.58
CA ASP A 29 2.88 10.74 -11.40
C ASP A 29 1.96 9.53 -11.15
N ASP A 30 2.49 8.32 -11.32
CA ASP A 30 1.82 7.00 -11.37
C ASP A 30 1.04 6.56 -10.11
N TYR A 31 0.68 7.48 -9.20
CA TYR A 31 0.05 7.13 -7.91
C TYR A 31 -1.47 6.92 -7.98
N ILE A 32 -2.13 7.51 -8.97
CA ILE A 32 -3.57 7.40 -9.19
C ILE A 32 -3.81 7.09 -10.67
N ARG A 33 -4.50 5.99 -10.93
CA ARG A 33 -4.95 5.61 -12.25
C ARG A 33 -6.47 5.54 -12.28
N VAL A 34 -7.04 5.93 -13.42
CA VAL A 34 -8.49 5.86 -13.63
C VAL A 34 -8.86 4.44 -14.00
N GLY A 35 -9.72 3.82 -13.19
CA GLY A 35 -10.25 2.48 -13.38
C GLY A 35 -11.69 2.51 -13.88
N ARG A 36 -12.28 1.33 -14.08
CA ARG A 36 -13.72 1.18 -14.35
C ARG A 36 -14.35 0.26 -13.31
N HIS A 37 -15.57 0.58 -12.89
CA HIS A 37 -16.36 -0.28 -12.01
C HIS A 37 -17.84 -0.18 -12.40
N ASP A 38 -18.55 -1.29 -12.41
CA ASP A 38 -19.93 -1.35 -12.92
C ASP A 38 -20.92 -0.61 -11.99
N ASP A 39 -20.70 -0.68 -10.67
CA ASP A 39 -21.59 -0.10 -9.65
C ASP A 39 -21.26 1.35 -9.21
N TYR A 40 -20.21 1.98 -9.72
CA TYR A 40 -19.76 3.31 -9.24
C TYR A 40 -19.46 4.27 -10.39
N ASP A 41 -19.88 5.54 -10.25
CA ASP A 41 -19.61 6.60 -11.23
C ASP A 41 -18.10 6.83 -11.41
N VAL A 42 -17.33 6.78 -10.30
CA VAL A 42 -15.89 7.05 -10.28
C VAL A 42 -15.15 5.90 -9.60
N CYS A 43 -14.14 5.38 -10.29
CA CYS A 43 -13.23 4.36 -9.80
C CYS A 43 -11.78 4.83 -10.00
N LEU A 44 -11.04 4.99 -8.90
CA LEU A 44 -9.62 5.32 -8.94
C LEU A 44 -8.80 4.18 -8.33
N GLU A 45 -7.84 3.67 -9.10
CA GLU A 45 -6.82 2.73 -8.66
C GLU A 45 -5.68 3.49 -7.99
N LEU A 46 -5.32 3.09 -6.77
CA LEU A 46 -4.39 3.81 -5.92
C LEU A 46 -3.15 2.95 -5.64
N THR A 47 -1.97 3.54 -5.81
CA THR A 47 -0.69 2.98 -5.39
C THR A 47 0.12 3.98 -4.58
N TRP A 48 0.85 3.50 -3.58
CA TRP A 48 1.80 4.30 -2.80
C TRP A 48 3.21 4.33 -3.40
N GLN A 49 3.55 3.37 -4.28
CA GLN A 49 4.89 3.26 -4.88
C GLN A 49 4.87 3.63 -6.37
N GLN A 50 5.57 4.71 -6.73
CA GLN A 50 5.77 5.16 -8.11
C GLN A 50 6.43 4.03 -8.95
N HIS A 51 5.90 3.77 -10.15
CA HIS A 51 6.44 2.80 -11.12
C HIS A 51 6.39 1.29 -10.75
N SER A 52 5.40 0.87 -9.95
CA SER A 52 5.16 -0.56 -9.65
C SER A 52 4.00 -1.14 -10.45
N GLU A 53 4.25 -1.63 -11.67
CA GLU A 53 3.24 -2.35 -12.45
C GLU A 53 3.14 -3.85 -12.08
N PRO A 54 1.94 -4.39 -11.81
CA PRO A 54 0.77 -3.73 -11.24
C PRO A 54 0.55 -4.19 -9.80
N PHE A 55 0.76 -3.31 -8.83
CA PHE A 55 0.23 -3.53 -7.48
C PHE A 55 -0.74 -2.40 -7.11
N VAL A 56 -1.99 -2.52 -7.59
CA VAL A 56 -3.12 -1.73 -7.08
C VAL A 56 -3.28 -2.09 -5.60
N GLU A 57 -3.00 -1.14 -4.72
CA GLU A 57 -3.07 -1.35 -3.27
C GLU A 57 -4.49 -1.14 -2.75
N TYR A 58 -5.14 -0.09 -3.24
CA TYR A 58 -6.51 0.29 -2.91
C TYR A 58 -7.30 0.75 -4.14
N LEU A 59 -8.62 0.68 -4.03
CA LEU A 59 -9.57 1.28 -4.95
C LEU A 59 -10.35 2.36 -4.21
N TYR A 60 -10.47 3.54 -4.79
CA TYR A 60 -11.47 4.51 -4.38
C TYR A 60 -12.70 4.36 -5.27
N LEU A 61 -13.83 4.03 -4.64
CA LEU A 61 -15.11 3.82 -5.30
C LEU A 61 -16.08 4.90 -4.82
N ALA A 62 -16.58 5.72 -5.73
CA ALA A 62 -17.39 6.88 -5.40
C ALA A 62 -18.52 7.12 -6.40
N ASN A 63 -19.61 7.68 -5.89
CA ASN A 63 -20.75 8.15 -6.68
C ASN A 63 -20.89 9.66 -6.56
N ILE A 64 -21.41 10.28 -7.61
CA ILE A 64 -21.66 11.72 -7.64
C ILE A 64 -23.13 11.96 -7.28
N ILE A 65 -23.36 12.58 -6.12
CA ILE A 65 -24.68 12.88 -5.56
C ILE A 65 -24.67 14.34 -5.08
N ASP A 66 -25.62 15.16 -5.53
CA ASP A 66 -25.80 16.55 -5.07
C ASP A 66 -24.51 17.40 -5.05
N ASN A 67 -23.75 17.37 -6.14
CA ASN A 67 -22.45 18.06 -6.26
C ASN A 67 -21.41 17.64 -5.21
N GLN A 68 -21.51 16.39 -4.77
CA GLN A 68 -20.53 15.75 -3.90
C GLN A 68 -20.14 14.39 -4.45
N LEU A 69 -18.85 14.09 -4.37
CA LEU A 69 -18.28 12.79 -4.65
C LEU A 69 -18.24 12.03 -3.34
N ILE A 70 -19.17 11.09 -3.14
CA ILE A 70 -19.32 10.32 -1.91
C ILE A 70 -18.77 8.93 -2.16
N GLY A 71 -17.71 8.55 -1.44
CA GLY A 71 -17.00 7.32 -1.73
C GLY A 71 -16.21 6.74 -0.56
N LYS A 72 -15.64 5.56 -0.82
CA LYS A 72 -14.84 4.82 0.15
C LYS A 72 -13.59 4.22 -0.50
N ILE A 73 -12.52 4.18 0.27
CA ILE A 73 -11.27 3.52 -0.10
C ILE A 73 -11.36 2.06 0.39
N VAL A 74 -11.24 1.11 -0.53
CA VAL A 74 -11.38 -0.32 -0.26
C VAL A 74 -10.18 -1.10 -0.80
N LYS A 75 -9.86 -2.24 -0.17
CA LYS A 75 -8.86 -3.16 -0.73
C LYS A 75 -9.45 -3.87 -1.97
N PRO A 76 -8.69 -4.03 -3.06
CA PRO A 76 -9.17 -4.75 -4.23
C PRO A 76 -9.51 -6.20 -3.87
N GLN A 77 -10.60 -6.73 -4.44
CA GLN A 77 -10.95 -8.13 -4.23
C GLN A 77 -9.92 -9.04 -4.92
N LYS A 78 -9.54 -10.15 -4.25
CA LYS A 78 -8.49 -11.09 -4.71
C LYS A 78 -8.58 -11.49 -6.20
N LYS A 79 -9.79 -11.53 -6.79
CA LYS A 79 -10.00 -11.89 -8.21
C LYS A 79 -9.41 -10.88 -9.21
N MET A 80 -9.17 -9.62 -8.83
CA MET A 80 -8.50 -8.63 -9.69
C MET A 80 -6.96 -8.74 -9.66
N ILE A 81 -6.40 -9.36 -8.61
CA ILE A 81 -4.95 -9.43 -8.35
C ILE A 81 -4.29 -10.61 -9.13
N GLU A 82 -5.07 -11.58 -9.59
CA GLU A 82 -4.51 -12.81 -10.19
C GLU A 82 -3.92 -12.62 -11.59
N LYS A 83 -4.17 -11.51 -12.27
CA LYS A 83 -3.61 -11.24 -13.61
C LYS A 83 -2.09 -11.01 -13.64
N GLY A 84 -1.43 -10.87 -12.48
CA GLY A 84 0.03 -10.61 -12.39
C GLY A 84 0.86 -11.67 -11.67
N LYS A 85 0.29 -12.83 -11.30
CA LYS A 85 1.08 -13.91 -10.66
C LYS A 85 1.83 -14.72 -11.71
N ASP A 86 2.79 -14.09 -12.36
CA ASP A 86 3.85 -14.85 -13.01
C ASP A 86 4.53 -15.72 -11.97
N LYS A 87 4.62 -17.02 -12.24
CA LYS A 87 5.34 -17.95 -11.38
C LYS A 87 6.79 -17.49 -11.33
N LEU A 88 7.18 -16.88 -10.20
CA LEU A 88 8.56 -16.47 -9.94
C LEU A 88 9.52 -17.61 -10.34
N PRO A 89 10.54 -17.33 -11.18
CA PRO A 89 11.51 -18.33 -11.58
C PRO A 89 12.17 -18.97 -10.36
N PHE A 90 12.54 -20.24 -10.47
CA PHE A 90 13.17 -20.99 -9.37
C PHE A 90 14.39 -20.27 -8.77
N LEU A 91 15.18 -19.61 -9.62
CA LEU A 91 16.36 -18.85 -9.21
C LEU A 91 16.02 -17.67 -8.27
N VAL A 92 14.90 -16.99 -8.53
CA VAL A 92 14.42 -15.87 -7.69
C VAL A 92 13.93 -16.39 -6.34
N LYS A 93 13.25 -17.54 -6.31
CA LYS A 93 12.85 -18.18 -5.05
C LYS A 93 14.06 -18.56 -4.21
N LEU A 94 15.11 -19.10 -4.84
CA LEU A 94 16.35 -19.44 -4.15
C LEU A 94 17.04 -18.19 -3.57
N GLN A 95 17.08 -17.09 -4.31
CA GLN A 95 17.61 -15.81 -3.83
C GLN A 95 16.82 -15.26 -2.63
N ILE A 96 15.49 -15.32 -2.66
CA ILE A 96 14.63 -14.88 -1.56
C ILE A 96 14.91 -15.72 -0.30
N VAL A 97 14.99 -17.05 -0.44
CA VAL A 97 15.32 -17.94 0.68
C VAL A 97 16.73 -17.64 1.22
N GLY A 98 17.70 -17.41 0.33
CA GLY A 98 19.06 -17.03 0.72
C GLY A 98 19.10 -15.71 1.50
N MET A 99 18.38 -14.68 1.05
CA MET A 99 18.28 -13.40 1.75
C MET A 99 17.59 -13.54 3.11
N LEU A 100 16.54 -14.38 3.21
CA LEU A 100 15.89 -14.68 4.48
C LEU A 100 16.84 -15.34 5.49
N LEU A 101 17.61 -16.33 5.05
CA LEU A 101 18.60 -17.02 5.89
C LEU A 101 19.71 -16.07 6.33
N LEU A 102 20.21 -15.21 5.43
CA LEU A 102 21.22 -14.21 5.76
C LEU A 102 20.69 -13.19 6.77
N GLY A 103 19.45 -12.71 6.57
CA GLY A 103 18.77 -11.80 7.51
C GLY A 103 18.61 -12.40 8.90
N LEU A 104 18.21 -13.67 9.00
CA LEU A 104 18.16 -14.42 10.26
C LEU A 104 19.53 -14.54 10.93
N LEU A 105 20.58 -14.83 10.15
CA LEU A 105 21.93 -14.93 10.67
C LEU A 105 22.43 -13.58 11.23
N ILE A 106 22.07 -12.46 10.61
CA ILE A 106 22.44 -11.12 11.08
C ILE A 106 21.61 -10.71 12.30
N LEU A 107 20.29 -10.89 12.25
CA LEU A 107 19.38 -10.40 13.29
C LEU A 107 19.39 -11.27 14.56
N TYR A 108 19.73 -12.55 14.43
CA TYR A 108 19.75 -13.48 15.57
C TYR A 108 21.14 -14.10 15.77
N GLY A 109 21.74 -14.64 14.71
CA GLY A 109 23.02 -15.36 14.81
C GLY A 109 24.18 -14.50 15.30
N LEU A 110 24.33 -13.29 14.75
CA LEU A 110 25.42 -12.37 15.13
C LEU A 110 25.29 -11.87 16.58
N PRO A 111 24.12 -11.37 17.04
CA PRO A 111 23.89 -11.06 18.45
C PRO A 111 24.15 -12.25 19.37
N PHE A 112 23.69 -13.46 19.01
CA PHE A 112 23.95 -14.66 19.78
C PHE A 112 25.46 -14.93 19.93
N LEU A 113 26.22 -14.90 18.83
CA LEU A 113 27.66 -15.15 18.82
C LEU A 113 28.45 -14.14 19.64
N ILE A 114 28.10 -12.84 19.53
CA ILE A 114 28.75 -11.77 20.29
C ILE A 114 28.52 -11.99 21.79
N ILE A 115 27.28 -12.23 22.20
CA ILE A 115 26.92 -12.38 23.62
C ILE A 115 27.50 -13.67 24.19
N TYR A 116 27.51 -14.75 23.41
CA TYR A 116 28.15 -16.02 23.79
C TYR A 116 29.66 -15.84 24.00
N SER A 117 30.35 -15.19 23.06
CA SER A 117 31.80 -14.96 23.16
C SER A 117 32.20 -14.08 24.34
N LEU A 118 31.30 -13.22 24.83
CA LEU A 118 31.57 -12.33 25.97
C LEU A 118 31.17 -12.92 27.32
N SER A 119 30.22 -13.86 27.36
CA SER A 119 29.61 -14.31 28.62
C SER A 119 29.81 -15.79 28.95
N ASP A 120 30.16 -16.62 27.96
CA ASP A 120 30.19 -18.09 28.06
C ASP A 120 28.88 -18.72 28.60
N ARG A 121 27.77 -17.96 28.60
CA ARG A 121 26.48 -18.39 29.14
C ARG A 121 25.50 -18.65 28.00
N LEU A 122 25.41 -19.90 27.59
CA LEU A 122 24.51 -20.34 26.52
C LEU A 122 23.07 -19.82 26.68
N PHE A 123 22.49 -19.96 27.86
CA PHE A 123 21.11 -19.51 28.12
C PHE A 123 20.94 -17.99 28.06
N LEU A 124 21.96 -17.23 28.46
CA LEU A 124 21.94 -15.77 28.41
C LEU A 124 22.02 -15.29 26.96
N SER A 125 22.88 -15.93 26.15
CA SER A 125 23.03 -15.64 24.73
C SER A 125 21.78 -15.99 23.92
N LEU A 126 21.14 -17.12 24.22
CA LEU A 126 19.86 -17.50 23.61
C LEU A 126 18.77 -16.49 23.96
N GLY A 127 18.67 -16.05 25.21
CA GLY A 127 17.65 -15.07 25.62
C GLY A 127 17.85 -13.70 24.98
N LEU A 128 19.05 -13.15 25.07
CA LEU A 128 19.34 -11.80 24.59
C LEU A 128 19.48 -11.71 23.07
N GLY A 129 19.94 -12.79 22.42
CA GLY A 129 20.10 -12.85 20.96
C GLY A 129 18.77 -12.75 20.19
N VAL A 130 17.64 -13.08 20.82
CA VAL A 130 16.30 -12.97 20.23
C VAL A 130 15.75 -11.53 20.25
N ILE A 131 16.28 -10.65 21.11
CA ILE A 131 15.75 -9.29 21.28
C ILE A 131 15.71 -8.49 19.97
N PRO A 132 16.77 -8.46 19.14
CA PRO A 132 16.74 -7.73 17.88
C PRO A 132 15.71 -8.30 16.89
N LEU A 133 15.52 -9.62 16.88
CA LEU A 133 14.50 -10.28 16.05
C LEU A 133 13.08 -9.86 16.48
N ILE A 134 12.78 -9.85 17.78
CA ILE A 134 11.48 -9.38 18.30
C ILE A 134 11.28 -7.90 17.96
N GLY A 135 12.29 -7.06 18.16
CA GLY A 135 12.23 -5.64 17.82
C GLY A 135 11.94 -5.42 16.33
N PHE A 136 12.54 -6.22 15.46
CA PHE A 136 12.30 -6.18 14.03
C PHE A 136 10.88 -6.64 13.65
N ILE A 137 10.35 -7.69 14.27
CA ILE A 137 8.97 -8.15 14.06
C ILE A 137 7.97 -7.06 14.47
N ILE A 138 8.17 -6.45 15.66
CA ILE A 138 7.32 -5.35 16.12
C ILE A 138 7.43 -4.17 15.15
N PHE A 139 8.64 -3.81 14.72
CA PHE A 139 8.84 -2.74 13.74
C PHE A 139 8.08 -3.01 12.44
N ILE A 140 8.14 -4.22 11.87
CA ILE A 140 7.37 -4.56 10.66
C ILE A 140 5.87 -4.43 10.90
N VAL A 141 5.36 -5.03 11.98
CA VAL A 141 3.92 -5.05 12.27
C VAL A 141 3.38 -3.64 12.53
N VAL A 142 4.18 -2.77 13.15
CA VAL A 142 3.79 -1.38 13.42
C VAL A 142 4.05 -0.45 12.22
N SER A 143 5.06 -0.75 11.40
CA SER A 143 5.43 0.05 10.23
C SER A 143 4.62 -0.28 8.98
N ASP A 144 3.79 -1.33 9.00
CA ASP A 144 2.77 -1.60 7.98
C ASP A 144 1.64 -0.56 8.13
N GLY A 145 2.00 0.69 7.81
CA GLY A 145 1.22 1.88 8.05
C GLY A 145 0.01 1.91 7.12
N ASP A 146 -1.13 2.27 7.68
CA ASP A 146 -2.33 2.49 6.89
C ASP A 146 -2.15 3.73 5.98
N HIS A 147 -1.81 3.51 4.71
CA HIS A 147 -1.57 4.55 3.71
C HIS A 147 -2.85 5.29 3.27
N ILE A 148 -4.02 4.94 3.81
CA ILE A 148 -5.30 5.59 3.50
C ILE A 148 -5.25 7.10 3.68
N SER A 149 -4.54 7.60 4.69
CA SER A 149 -4.42 9.05 4.92
C SER A 149 -3.68 9.80 3.81
N VAL A 150 -2.76 9.12 3.12
CA VAL A 150 -2.05 9.70 1.97
C VAL A 150 -2.93 9.61 0.72
N HIS A 151 -3.55 8.45 0.49
CA HIS A 151 -4.47 8.27 -0.62
C HIS A 151 -5.60 9.31 -0.60
N LYS A 152 -6.18 9.60 0.57
CA LYS A 152 -7.17 10.68 0.72
C LYS A 152 -6.64 12.04 0.25
N ARG A 153 -5.42 12.40 0.65
CA ARG A 153 -4.80 13.68 0.24
C ARG A 153 -4.57 13.73 -1.27
N ASN A 154 -4.11 12.64 -1.86
CA ASN A 154 -3.88 12.56 -3.30
C ASN A 154 -5.20 12.65 -4.08
N ILE A 155 -6.24 11.93 -3.68
CA ILE A 155 -7.56 11.99 -4.33
C ILE A 155 -8.14 13.41 -4.26
N ILE A 156 -8.13 14.05 -3.09
CA ILE A 156 -8.64 15.43 -2.93
C ILE A 156 -7.89 16.38 -3.87
N LYS A 157 -6.56 16.27 -3.94
CA LYS A 157 -5.74 17.11 -4.81
C LYS A 157 -6.15 16.93 -6.27
N VAL A 158 -6.29 15.69 -6.73
CA VAL A 158 -6.66 15.37 -8.12
C VAL A 158 -8.06 15.88 -8.46
N ILE A 159 -9.06 15.60 -7.62
CA ILE A 159 -10.44 16.03 -7.88
C ILE A 159 -10.55 17.57 -7.89
N ASN A 160 -9.83 18.27 -7.01
CA ASN A 160 -9.80 19.73 -7.02
C ASN A 160 -9.09 20.31 -8.24
N GLU A 161 -8.01 19.68 -8.71
CA GLU A 161 -7.32 20.11 -9.94
C GLU A 161 -8.23 19.93 -11.16
N LEU A 162 -8.95 18.81 -11.25
CA LEU A 162 -9.89 18.55 -12.34
C LEU A 162 -11.13 19.46 -12.30
N GLY A 163 -11.60 19.84 -11.12
CA GLY A 163 -12.75 20.73 -10.97
C GLY A 163 -12.47 22.22 -11.19
N ASN A 164 -11.20 22.62 -11.34
CA ASN A 164 -10.78 24.01 -11.61
C ASN A 164 -10.31 24.24 -13.06
N GLN A 165 -10.38 23.22 -13.91
CA GLN A 165 -10.14 23.33 -15.36
C GLN A 165 -11.42 23.72 -16.08
#